data_AF-A0A7S0M774-F1
#
_entry.id   AF-A0A7S0M774-F1
#
_cell.length_a   1.000
_cell.length_b   1.000
_cell.length_c   1.000
_cell.angle_alpha   90.00
_cell.angle_beta   90.00
_cell.angle_gamma   90.00
#
_symmetry.space_group_name_H-M   'P 1'
#
loop_
_entity.id
_entity.type
_entity.pdbx_description
1 polymer ?
#
loop_
_entity_poly.entity_id
_entity_poly.type
_entity_poly.pdbx_seq_one_letter_code
_entity_poly.pdbx_strand_id
1 'polypeptide(L)'
;MPTIHPVLGDTLYIAQEIDSLPTCDTVHIFKPDPSIHYHAFCDDFGPMNLAMIAQFIGQLDAELADNPSSMLFYCVDEGRRELTNAVFLLGAYMIMRLEISADEVMDCFSWVNERLTEDYRDATFSAASFGLTLEDCWRGLAKGMQQGWVGVPCMYENEWGMVDMEEYSHYDDPLNGDLHEVVLGKFVALQGPHDLGALDFSDDARGYRRFSPAHYVDILHDFGVKTVVRLNEAEYDAGAFAEQGIAVLELPFDDCAAPPPHVVEAFLAAVDGAGGGSVAVHCKAGLGR
;
A
#
# COMPACT_ATOMS: atom_id res chain seq x y z
N MET A 1 -9.69 18.49 26.91
CA MET A 1 -9.18 17.43 27.82
C MET A 1 -8.65 16.40 26.86
N PRO A 2 -7.40 15.92 27.05
CA PRO A 2 -6.80 15.02 26.08
C PRO A 2 -7.69 13.79 25.93
N THR A 3 -7.93 13.42 24.68
CA THR A 3 -8.60 12.18 24.34
C THR A 3 -7.54 11.08 24.40
N ILE A 4 -7.47 10.38 25.52
CA ILE A 4 -6.48 9.31 25.78
C ILE A 4 -7.21 7.98 25.83
N HIS A 5 -6.75 7.01 25.05
CA HIS A 5 -7.29 5.66 25.05
C HIS A 5 -6.18 4.62 25.21
N PRO A 6 -6.36 3.60 26.08
CA PRO A 6 -5.43 2.49 26.18
C PRO A 6 -5.48 1.65 24.89
N VAL A 7 -4.31 1.14 24.48
CA VAL A 7 -4.15 0.27 23.32
C VAL A 7 -3.63 -1.09 23.76
N LEU A 8 -2.51 -1.12 24.49
CA LEU A 8 -1.93 -2.37 25.03
C LEU A 8 -1.78 -2.28 26.55
N GLY A 9 -2.80 -2.77 27.26
CA GLY A 9 -2.85 -2.75 28.71
C GLY A 9 -2.57 -1.36 29.29
N ASP A 10 -1.70 -1.30 30.28
CA ASP A 10 -1.26 -0.05 30.92
C ASP A 10 0.07 0.49 30.34
N THR A 11 0.51 -0.03 29.19
CA THR A 11 1.81 0.29 28.59
C THR A 11 1.70 1.23 27.41
N LEU A 12 0.80 0.98 26.45
CA LEU A 12 0.66 1.80 25.24
C LEU A 12 -0.70 2.50 25.20
N TYR A 13 -0.67 3.81 24.96
CA TYR A 13 -1.82 4.67 24.82
C TYR A 13 -1.76 5.43 23.50
N ILE A 14 -2.93 5.71 22.92
CA ILE A 14 -3.07 6.70 21.84
C ILE A 14 -3.66 7.97 22.43
N ALA A 15 -3.14 9.12 22.01
CA ALA A 15 -3.59 10.42 22.48
C ALA A 15 -3.64 11.47 21.37
N GLN A 16 -4.66 12.34 21.44
CA GLN A 16 -4.69 13.63 20.74
C GLN A 16 -4.49 14.76 21.76
N GLU A 17 -3.90 15.89 21.33
CA GLU A 17 -3.56 17.06 22.18
C GLU A 17 -2.38 16.86 23.16
N ILE A 18 -1.16 16.79 22.62
CA ILE A 18 0.10 16.53 23.36
C ILE A 18 0.35 17.48 24.54
N ASP A 19 -0.06 18.75 24.42
CA ASP A 19 0.19 19.81 25.42
C ASP A 19 -0.52 19.56 26.75
N SER A 20 -1.42 18.56 26.79
CA SER A 20 -2.19 18.21 27.97
C SER A 20 -1.80 16.85 28.57
N LEU A 21 -0.75 16.21 28.06
CA LEU A 21 -0.24 14.95 28.61
C LEU A 21 0.53 15.17 29.92
N PRO A 22 0.45 14.22 30.87
CA PRO A 22 1.22 14.28 32.10
C PRO A 22 2.72 14.23 31.80
N THR A 23 3.49 15.12 32.44
CA THR A 23 4.95 15.15 32.33
C THR A 23 5.56 14.53 33.59
N CYS A 24 5.99 13.28 33.50
CA CYS A 24 6.80 12.62 34.53
C CYS A 24 7.71 11.56 33.91
N ASP A 25 8.71 11.08 34.67
CA ASP A 25 9.74 10.15 34.20
C ASP A 25 9.19 8.80 33.69
N THR A 26 7.94 8.47 34.03
CA THR A 26 7.26 7.25 33.59
C THR A 26 6.37 7.47 32.36
N VAL A 27 6.36 8.67 31.76
CA VAL A 27 5.62 8.98 30.54
C VAL A 27 6.60 9.19 29.41
N HIS A 28 6.47 8.38 28.36
CA HIS A 28 7.25 8.52 27.13
C HIS A 28 6.32 8.88 25.98
N ILE A 29 6.75 9.83 25.15
CA ILE A 29 5.97 10.30 24.00
C ILE A 29 6.57 9.68 22.75
N PHE A 30 5.81 8.79 22.12
CA PHE A 30 6.17 8.25 20.82
C PHE A 30 5.59 9.13 19.71
N LYS A 31 6.47 9.55 18.81
CA LYS A 31 6.12 10.17 17.53
C LYS A 31 6.85 9.40 16.43
N PRO A 32 6.12 8.74 15.52
CA PRO A 32 6.74 8.09 14.38
C PRO A 32 7.57 9.07 13.54
N ASP A 33 8.56 8.55 12.82
CA ASP A 33 9.35 9.34 11.88
C ASP A 33 8.41 10.02 10.85
N PRO A 34 8.66 11.30 10.51
CA PRO A 34 7.89 12.00 9.48
C PRO A 34 7.85 11.32 8.11
N SER A 35 8.75 10.37 7.82
CA SER A 35 8.72 9.53 6.62
C SER A 35 7.50 8.61 6.55
N ILE A 36 6.87 8.29 7.70
CA ILE A 36 5.64 7.49 7.76
C ILE A 36 4.46 8.43 7.50
N HIS A 37 4.34 8.86 6.24
CA HIS A 37 3.36 9.82 5.78
C HIS A 37 2.78 9.40 4.43
N TYR A 38 1.45 9.39 4.34
CA TYR A 38 0.76 9.07 3.11
C TYR A 38 0.82 10.22 2.09
N HIS A 39 1.24 9.90 0.87
CA HIS A 39 1.27 10.86 -0.23
C HIS A 39 -0.01 10.79 -1.05
N ALA A 40 -0.92 11.75 -0.82
CA ALA A 40 -2.21 11.82 -1.50
C ALA A 40 -2.07 12.11 -3.00
N PHE A 41 -2.84 11.39 -3.83
CA PHE A 41 -3.03 11.73 -5.24
C PHE A 41 -4.06 12.86 -5.41
N CYS A 42 -5.15 12.80 -4.64
CA CYS A 42 -6.26 13.74 -4.63
C CYS A 42 -6.65 14.09 -3.18
N ASP A 43 -7.80 13.60 -2.72
CA ASP A 43 -8.32 13.80 -1.36
C ASP A 43 -8.30 12.50 -0.54
N ASP A 44 -7.78 11.42 -1.13
CA ASP A 44 -7.32 10.21 -0.46
C ASP A 44 -6.26 10.55 0.60
N PHE A 45 -6.24 9.78 1.70
CA PHE A 45 -5.38 10.07 2.84
C PHE A 45 -4.77 8.81 3.46
N GLY A 46 -5.01 7.64 2.87
CA GLY A 46 -4.57 6.35 3.39
C GLY A 46 -5.35 5.19 2.77
N PRO A 47 -5.23 3.96 3.31
CA PRO A 47 -4.36 3.61 4.45
C PRO A 47 -2.87 3.69 4.10
N MET A 48 -2.02 3.64 5.13
CA MET A 48 -0.57 3.54 4.97
C MET A 48 -0.19 2.24 4.25
N ASN A 49 0.82 2.30 3.37
CA ASN A 49 1.27 1.15 2.59
C ASN A 49 2.13 0.18 3.43
N LEU A 50 2.55 -0.95 2.85
CA LEU A 50 3.30 -1.99 3.57
C LEU A 50 4.65 -1.47 4.12
N ALA A 51 5.36 -0.63 3.37
CA ALA A 51 6.63 -0.03 3.79
C ALA A 51 6.47 1.03 4.90
N MET A 52 5.28 1.59 5.08
CA MET A 52 5.00 2.50 6.20
C MET A 52 4.55 1.74 7.44
N ILE A 53 3.70 0.71 7.27
CA ILE A 53 3.36 -0.25 8.34
C ILE A 53 4.65 -0.85 8.91
N ALA A 54 5.58 -1.13 8.02
CA ALA A 54 6.89 -1.66 8.32
C ALA A 54 7.68 -0.84 9.33
N GLN A 55 7.94 0.39 8.93
CA GLN A 55 8.73 1.35 9.68
C GLN A 55 8.03 1.63 11.01
N PHE A 56 6.70 1.73 11.01
CA PHE A 56 5.93 1.92 12.24
C PHE A 56 6.11 0.77 13.22
N ILE A 57 5.99 -0.48 12.78
CA ILE A 57 6.16 -1.66 13.65
C ILE A 57 7.57 -1.68 14.23
N GLY A 58 8.59 -1.45 13.40
CA GLY A 58 9.97 -1.39 13.88
C GLY A 58 10.21 -0.29 14.91
N GLN A 59 9.75 0.93 14.63
CA GLN A 59 9.90 2.06 15.55
C GLN A 59 9.17 1.82 16.87
N LEU A 60 7.94 1.29 16.83
CA LEU A 60 7.17 0.99 18.04
C LEU A 60 7.82 -0.13 18.88
N ASP A 61 8.35 -1.17 18.24
CA ASP A 61 9.09 -2.23 18.94
C ASP A 61 10.33 -1.68 19.67
N ALA A 62 11.09 -0.79 19.00
CA ALA A 62 12.26 -0.14 19.61
C ALA A 62 11.87 0.72 20.81
N GLU A 63 10.83 1.54 20.68
CA GLU A 63 10.35 2.41 21.75
C GLU A 63 9.86 1.64 22.98
N LEU A 64 9.14 0.54 22.76
CA LEU A 64 8.69 -0.35 23.84
C LEU A 64 9.88 -1.05 24.54
N ALA A 65 10.91 -1.42 23.78
CA ALA A 65 12.11 -2.07 24.31
C ALA A 65 12.99 -1.10 25.11
N ASP A 66 13.14 0.13 24.64
CA ASP A 66 13.96 1.16 25.29
C ASP A 66 13.26 1.78 26.52
N ASN A 67 11.93 1.71 26.58
CA ASN A 67 11.12 2.29 27.66
C ASN A 67 10.21 1.26 28.38
N PRO A 68 10.73 0.11 28.88
CA PRO A 68 9.92 -1.03 29.33
C PRO A 68 9.13 -0.80 30.63
N SER A 69 9.39 0.30 31.34
CA SER A 69 8.72 0.68 32.60
C SER A 69 7.92 1.97 32.47
N SER A 70 7.77 2.49 31.26
CA SER A 70 7.06 3.74 30.98
C SER A 70 5.70 3.45 30.34
N MET A 71 4.76 4.36 30.57
CA MET A 71 3.57 4.51 29.75
C MET A 71 3.98 5.24 28.47
N LEU A 72 3.88 4.55 27.34
CA LEU A 72 4.17 5.07 26.02
C LEU A 72 2.90 5.68 25.42
N PHE A 73 2.99 6.93 24.96
CA PHE A 73 1.88 7.65 24.33
C PHE A 73 2.20 7.90 22.87
N TYR A 74 1.52 7.20 21.98
CA TYR A 74 1.50 7.56 20.56
C TYR A 74 0.64 8.81 20.39
N CYS A 75 1.32 9.94 20.21
CA CYS A 75 0.67 11.25 20.06
C CYS A 75 0.35 11.52 18.60
N VAL A 76 -0.93 11.77 18.33
CA VAL A 76 -1.46 11.98 16.99
C VAL A 76 -1.89 13.43 16.86
N ASP A 77 -1.62 14.01 15.68
CA ASP A 77 -2.06 15.35 15.36
C ASP A 77 -3.60 15.45 15.37
N GLU A 78 -4.10 16.68 15.56
CA GLU A 78 -5.53 16.93 15.56
C GLU A 78 -6.12 16.71 14.16
N GLY A 79 -7.12 15.83 14.09
CA GLY A 79 -7.87 15.60 12.86
C GLY A 79 -8.34 14.16 12.76
N ARG A 80 -9.38 13.96 11.95
CA ARG A 80 -10.01 12.64 11.80
C ARG A 80 -9.16 11.70 10.96
N ARG A 81 -8.48 12.21 9.94
CA ARG A 81 -7.66 11.43 9.01
C ARG A 81 -6.37 10.95 9.66
N GLU A 82 -5.76 11.84 10.44
CA GLU A 82 -4.60 11.59 11.28
C GLU A 82 -4.93 10.50 12.30
N LEU A 83 -6.08 10.62 12.99
CA LEU A 83 -6.54 9.59 13.91
C LEU A 83 -6.85 8.26 13.20
N THR A 84 -7.54 8.27 12.06
CA THR A 84 -7.82 7.05 11.28
C THR A 84 -6.51 6.31 10.97
N ASN A 85 -5.51 6.99 10.42
CA ASN A 85 -4.23 6.37 10.08
C ASN A 85 -3.44 5.88 11.30
N ALA A 86 -3.44 6.63 12.39
CA ALA A 86 -2.77 6.20 13.62
C ALA A 86 -3.42 4.95 14.22
N VAL A 87 -4.77 4.91 14.26
CA VAL A 87 -5.51 3.73 14.70
C VAL A 87 -5.23 2.56 13.77
N PHE A 88 -5.28 2.76 12.45
CA PHE A 88 -4.96 1.73 11.46
C PHE A 88 -3.58 1.09 11.72
N LEU A 89 -2.54 1.91 11.88
CA LEU A 89 -1.17 1.44 12.14
C LEU A 89 -1.05 0.65 13.45
N LEU A 90 -1.74 1.09 14.52
CA LEU A 90 -1.79 0.33 15.78
C LEU A 90 -2.51 -1.01 15.61
N GLY A 91 -3.64 -1.05 14.90
CA GLY A 91 -4.33 -2.30 14.62
C GLY A 91 -3.51 -3.24 13.73
N ALA A 92 -2.77 -2.69 12.75
CA ALA A 92 -1.82 -3.46 11.95
C ALA A 92 -0.68 -4.02 12.82
N TYR A 93 -0.13 -3.23 13.74
CA TYR A 93 0.83 -3.71 14.74
C TYR A 93 0.26 -4.88 15.57
N MET A 94 -0.97 -4.74 16.07
CA MET A 94 -1.62 -5.79 16.87
C MET A 94 -1.83 -7.08 16.08
N ILE A 95 -2.26 -6.99 14.83
CA ILE A 95 -2.47 -8.16 13.96
C ILE A 95 -1.13 -8.81 13.61
N MET A 96 -0.18 -8.02 13.14
CA MET A 96 1.07 -8.54 12.59
C MET A 96 2.05 -8.98 13.68
N ARG A 97 2.29 -8.14 14.69
CA ARG A 97 3.30 -8.38 15.71
C ARG A 97 2.77 -9.16 16.91
N LEU A 98 1.52 -8.92 17.32
CA LEU A 98 0.94 -9.55 18.51
C LEU A 98 0.04 -10.75 18.18
N GLU A 99 -0.15 -11.05 16.88
CA GLU A 99 -0.98 -12.14 16.39
C GLU A 99 -2.44 -12.08 16.89
N ILE A 100 -2.95 -10.86 17.10
CA ILE A 100 -4.32 -10.61 17.55
C ILE A 100 -5.27 -10.65 16.35
N SER A 101 -6.49 -11.18 16.53
CA SER A 101 -7.46 -11.21 15.44
C SER A 101 -8.02 -9.82 15.13
N ALA A 102 -8.48 -9.59 13.89
CA ALA A 102 -9.11 -8.33 13.52
C ALA A 102 -10.34 -8.02 14.39
N ASP A 103 -11.10 -9.03 14.85
CA ASP A 103 -12.25 -8.85 15.73
C ASP A 103 -11.83 -8.31 17.11
N GLU A 104 -10.75 -8.85 17.68
CA GLU A 104 -10.20 -8.37 18.95
C GLU A 104 -9.61 -6.95 18.82
N VAL A 105 -8.99 -6.62 17.68
CA VAL A 105 -8.55 -5.24 17.40
C VAL A 105 -9.74 -4.29 17.35
N MET A 106 -10.84 -4.66 16.70
CA MET A 106 -12.07 -3.86 16.69
C MET A 106 -12.61 -3.64 18.10
N ASP A 107 -12.60 -4.66 18.96
CA ASP A 107 -13.02 -4.54 20.36
C ASP A 107 -12.13 -3.54 21.14
N CYS A 108 -10.81 -3.60 20.94
CA CYS A 108 -9.85 -2.65 21.53
C CYS A 108 -10.10 -1.20 21.08
N PHE A 109 -10.55 -1.01 19.85
CA PHE A 109 -10.87 0.31 19.28
C PHE A 109 -12.38 0.63 19.27
N SER A 110 -13.19 -0.03 20.10
CA SER A 110 -14.65 0.18 20.18
C SER A 110 -15.10 1.61 20.56
N TRP A 111 -14.17 2.45 21.03
CA TRP A 111 -14.40 3.87 21.30
C TRP A 111 -14.35 4.74 20.04
N VAL A 112 -13.70 4.26 18.96
CA VAL A 112 -13.64 4.91 17.66
C VAL A 112 -15.01 4.87 16.98
N ASN A 113 -15.41 5.96 16.34
CA ASN A 113 -16.68 6.09 15.65
C ASN A 113 -16.60 7.15 14.54
N GLU A 114 -17.64 7.24 13.71
CA GLU A 114 -17.76 8.15 12.55
C GLU A 114 -17.52 9.65 12.84
N ARG A 115 -17.59 10.08 14.11
CA ARG A 115 -17.29 11.46 14.50
C ARG A 115 -15.80 11.71 14.70
N LEU A 116 -15.06 10.66 15.07
CA LEU A 116 -13.64 10.71 15.39
C LEU A 116 -12.78 10.32 14.19
N THR A 117 -13.24 9.39 13.37
CA THR A 117 -12.53 8.89 12.19
C THR A 117 -13.31 9.14 10.91
N GLU A 118 -12.60 9.01 9.80
CA GLU A 118 -13.13 9.03 8.43
C GLU A 118 -12.80 7.70 7.76
N ASP A 119 -13.74 7.16 6.98
CA ASP A 119 -13.50 5.99 6.14
C ASP A 119 -12.54 6.36 4.99
N TYR A 120 -11.70 5.41 4.59
CA TYR A 120 -10.78 5.60 3.47
C TYR A 120 -11.55 5.72 2.16
N ARG A 121 -11.13 6.67 1.33
CA ARG A 121 -11.76 6.98 0.05
C ARG A 121 -10.83 6.74 -1.12
N ASP A 122 -11.40 6.73 -2.30
CA ASP A 122 -10.69 6.59 -3.56
C ASP A 122 -9.89 7.85 -3.94
N ALA A 123 -8.88 7.64 -4.80
CA ALA A 123 -7.97 8.65 -5.31
C ALA A 123 -8.56 9.44 -6.51
N THR A 124 -9.83 9.85 -6.41
CA THR A 124 -10.49 10.64 -7.47
C THR A 124 -10.79 12.07 -7.04
N PHE A 125 -10.94 12.96 -8.03
CA PHE A 125 -11.39 14.34 -7.83
C PHE A 125 -12.91 14.46 -7.60
N SER A 126 -13.63 13.34 -7.58
CA SER A 126 -15.08 13.29 -7.41
C SER A 126 -15.46 13.21 -5.93
N ALA A 127 -16.74 13.38 -5.63
CA ALA A 127 -17.24 13.06 -4.29
C ALA A 127 -17.15 11.55 -4.05
N ALA A 128 -16.61 11.15 -2.90
CA ALA A 128 -16.53 9.74 -2.50
C ALA A 128 -17.93 9.11 -2.48
N SER A 129 -18.07 7.98 -3.17
CA SER A 129 -19.33 7.20 -3.23
C SER A 129 -19.24 5.87 -2.48
N PHE A 130 -18.04 5.50 -2.05
CA PHE A 130 -17.72 4.28 -1.33
C PHE A 130 -16.56 4.57 -0.36
N GLY A 131 -16.62 4.00 0.84
CA GLY A 131 -15.58 4.13 1.85
C GLY A 131 -15.16 2.76 2.37
N LEU A 132 -13.85 2.55 2.55
CA LEU A 132 -13.31 1.39 3.26
C LEU A 132 -13.09 1.76 4.72
N THR A 133 -13.62 0.93 5.62
CA THR A 133 -13.47 1.12 7.06
C THR A 133 -12.11 0.60 7.55
N LEU A 134 -11.73 0.96 8.77
CA LEU A 134 -10.59 0.35 9.47
C LEU A 134 -10.70 -1.18 9.52
N GLU A 135 -11.92 -1.69 9.76
CA GLU A 135 -12.20 -3.12 9.80
C GLU A 135 -11.89 -3.80 8.47
N ASP A 136 -12.34 -3.21 7.35
CA ASP A 136 -12.08 -3.75 6.01
C ASP A 136 -10.59 -3.88 5.74
N CYS A 137 -9.81 -2.84 6.08
CA CYS A 137 -8.36 -2.82 5.91
C CYS A 137 -7.67 -3.88 6.78
N TRP A 138 -8.04 -3.99 8.06
CA TRP A 138 -7.47 -4.99 8.97
C TRP A 138 -7.80 -6.43 8.58
N ARG A 139 -9.04 -6.69 8.14
CA ARG A 139 -9.43 -8.00 7.63
C ARG A 139 -8.68 -8.34 6.34
N GLY A 140 -8.47 -7.37 5.45
CA GLY A 140 -7.64 -7.53 4.26
C GLY A 140 -6.21 -7.92 4.59
N LEU A 141 -5.57 -7.19 5.51
CA LEU A 141 -4.21 -7.47 5.99
C LEU A 141 -4.11 -8.87 6.61
N ALA A 142 -5.00 -9.21 7.55
CA ALA A 142 -5.03 -10.52 8.19
C ALA A 142 -5.24 -11.66 7.17
N LYS A 143 -6.06 -11.43 6.14
CA LYS A 143 -6.26 -12.41 5.08
C LYS A 143 -5.00 -12.60 4.23
N GLY A 144 -4.31 -11.50 3.88
CA GLY A 144 -3.02 -11.54 3.19
C GLY A 144 -1.98 -12.34 3.97
N MET A 145 -1.91 -12.13 5.29
CA MET A 145 -1.04 -12.92 6.18
C MET A 145 -1.41 -14.40 6.20
N GLN A 146 -2.71 -14.73 6.24
CA GLN A 146 -3.16 -16.13 6.20
C GLN A 146 -2.75 -16.85 4.90
N GLN A 147 -2.66 -16.12 3.78
CA GLN A 147 -2.19 -16.68 2.52
C GLN A 147 -0.65 -16.73 2.41
N GLY A 148 0.07 -16.19 3.40
CA GLY A 148 1.52 -16.08 3.38
C GLY A 148 2.04 -14.97 2.47
N TRP A 149 1.16 -14.09 1.96
CA TRP A 149 1.59 -13.00 1.07
C TRP A 149 2.43 -12.00 1.84
N VAL A 150 1.93 -11.55 2.99
CA VAL A 150 2.63 -10.63 3.88
C VAL A 150 2.94 -11.34 5.18
N GLY A 151 4.17 -11.22 5.66
CA GLY A 151 4.64 -11.77 6.92
C GLY A 151 4.86 -10.70 7.97
N VAL A 152 5.31 -11.13 9.15
CA VAL A 152 5.63 -10.21 10.24
C VAL A 152 6.93 -9.47 9.92
N PRO A 153 6.97 -8.13 10.08
CA PRO A 153 8.18 -7.34 9.94
C PRO A 153 9.37 -7.88 10.75
N CYS A 154 10.53 -8.00 10.09
CA CYS A 154 11.80 -8.29 10.75
C CYS A 154 12.79 -7.15 10.49
N MET A 155 13.42 -6.62 11.55
CA MET A 155 14.42 -5.54 11.44
C MET A 155 15.70 -5.96 10.71
N TYR A 156 15.95 -7.26 10.60
CA TYR A 156 17.20 -7.81 10.08
C TYR A 156 17.04 -8.50 8.72
N GLU A 157 15.80 -8.60 8.22
CA GLU A 157 15.46 -9.29 6.98
C GLU A 157 14.50 -8.42 6.17
N ASN A 158 14.79 -8.28 4.87
CA ASN A 158 13.96 -7.52 3.95
C ASN A 158 12.71 -8.31 3.51
N GLU A 159 12.67 -9.63 3.75
CA GLU A 159 11.61 -10.53 3.30
C GLU A 159 10.51 -10.69 4.36
N TRP A 160 9.31 -10.19 4.07
CA TRP A 160 8.16 -10.25 4.98
C TRP A 160 7.10 -11.18 4.43
N GLY A 161 7.27 -12.47 4.73
CA GLY A 161 6.48 -13.51 4.08
C GLY A 161 7.03 -13.73 2.67
N MET A 162 6.27 -13.33 1.66
CA MET A 162 6.71 -13.42 0.26
C MET A 162 7.12 -12.05 -0.33
N VAL A 163 6.93 -10.94 0.40
CA VAL A 163 7.30 -9.60 -0.07
C VAL A 163 8.77 -9.31 0.23
N ASP A 164 9.54 -8.92 -0.78
CA ASP A 164 10.83 -8.25 -0.57
C ASP A 164 10.60 -6.74 -0.42
N MET A 165 10.88 -6.20 0.76
CA MET A 165 10.64 -4.79 1.08
C MET A 165 11.60 -3.82 0.38
N GLU A 166 12.81 -4.27 0.05
CA GLU A 166 13.76 -3.44 -0.71
C GLU A 166 13.28 -3.31 -2.16
N GLU A 167 12.85 -4.43 -2.76
CA GLU A 167 12.24 -4.44 -4.09
C GLU A 167 10.94 -3.63 -4.13
N TYR A 168 10.06 -3.83 -3.14
CA TYR A 168 8.81 -3.10 -2.99
C TYR A 168 9.06 -1.57 -2.95
N SER A 169 9.93 -1.11 -2.05
CA SER A 169 10.22 0.33 -1.93
C SER A 169 10.99 0.89 -3.12
N HIS A 170 11.79 0.08 -3.81
CA HIS A 170 12.48 0.52 -5.02
C HIS A 170 11.49 0.85 -6.14
N TYR A 171 10.54 -0.05 -6.42
CA TYR A 171 9.58 0.12 -7.51
C TYR A 171 8.33 0.95 -7.17
N ASP A 172 8.02 1.16 -5.88
CA ASP A 172 7.04 2.16 -5.40
C ASP A 172 7.47 3.59 -5.74
N ASP A 173 8.78 3.86 -5.87
CA ASP A 173 9.28 5.17 -6.29
C ASP A 173 8.86 5.44 -7.75
N PRO A 174 8.12 6.54 -8.03
CA PRO A 174 7.71 6.90 -9.38
C PRO A 174 8.88 7.17 -10.34
N LEU A 175 10.11 7.32 -9.82
CA LEU A 175 11.33 7.46 -10.61
C LEU A 175 11.96 6.14 -11.06
N ASN A 176 11.47 5.00 -10.56
CA ASN A 176 12.02 3.67 -10.82
C ASN A 176 11.05 2.69 -11.48
N GLY A 177 9.83 3.11 -11.81
CA GLY A 177 8.90 2.28 -12.60
C GLY A 177 7.44 2.35 -12.17
N ASP A 178 7.13 2.87 -10.98
CA ASP A 178 5.75 3.00 -10.47
C ASP A 178 4.99 1.67 -10.63
N LEU A 179 5.54 0.63 -9.99
CA LEU A 179 5.19 -0.77 -10.19
C LEU A 179 5.08 -1.52 -8.86
N HIS A 180 4.09 -2.41 -8.77
CA HIS A 180 3.90 -3.29 -7.62
C HIS A 180 3.48 -4.69 -8.04
N GLU A 181 4.06 -5.71 -7.39
CA GLU A 181 3.47 -7.04 -7.41
C GLU A 181 2.32 -7.13 -6.40
N VAL A 182 1.08 -7.08 -6.91
CA VAL A 182 -0.15 -7.02 -6.09
C VAL A 182 -0.53 -8.40 -5.55
N VAL A 183 -0.27 -9.45 -6.33
CA VAL A 183 -0.40 -10.84 -5.89
C VAL A 183 0.89 -11.55 -6.26
N LEU A 184 1.62 -11.97 -5.23
CA LEU A 184 2.98 -12.44 -5.35
C LEU A 184 3.08 -13.70 -6.22
N GLY A 185 3.99 -13.66 -7.18
CA GLY A 185 4.17 -14.64 -8.26
C GLY A 185 3.01 -14.71 -9.26
N LYS A 186 2.14 -13.68 -9.34
CA LYS A 186 0.96 -13.70 -10.22
C LYS A 186 0.63 -12.39 -10.91
N PHE A 187 0.51 -11.28 -10.19
CA PHE A 187 0.00 -10.03 -10.75
C PHE A 187 0.93 -8.87 -10.45
N VAL A 188 1.38 -8.21 -11.51
CA VAL A 188 2.14 -6.98 -11.45
C VAL A 188 1.29 -5.84 -12.00
N ALA A 189 1.07 -4.78 -11.23
CA ALA A 189 0.47 -3.54 -11.69
C ALA A 189 1.56 -2.52 -11.93
N LEU A 190 1.49 -1.77 -13.03
CA LEU A 190 2.51 -0.77 -13.39
C LEU A 190 1.92 0.44 -14.11
N GLN A 191 2.64 1.55 -14.06
CA GLN A 191 2.41 2.69 -14.95
C GLN A 191 2.50 2.28 -16.42
N GLY A 192 1.64 2.85 -17.26
CA GLY A 192 1.64 2.59 -18.70
C GLY A 192 2.95 3.02 -19.39
N PRO A 193 3.63 2.11 -20.12
CA PRO A 193 4.80 2.47 -20.92
C PRO A 193 4.46 3.42 -22.07
N HIS A 194 5.45 4.16 -22.56
CA HIS A 194 5.31 5.11 -23.67
C HIS A 194 6.38 4.88 -24.74
N ASP A 195 6.07 5.16 -26.01
CA ASP A 195 7.08 5.21 -27.06
C ASP A 195 7.99 6.45 -26.86
N LEU A 196 9.21 6.20 -26.40
CA LEU A 196 10.25 7.20 -26.16
C LEU A 196 11.43 7.07 -27.14
N GLY A 197 11.25 6.29 -28.22
CA GLY A 197 12.33 5.96 -29.14
C GLY A 197 13.46 5.19 -28.43
N ALA A 198 14.67 5.76 -28.43
CA ALA A 198 15.86 5.12 -27.87
C ALA A 198 16.10 5.44 -26.37
N LEU A 199 15.19 6.17 -25.72
CA LEU A 199 15.32 6.54 -24.31
C LEU A 199 14.59 5.52 -23.43
N ASP A 200 15.20 5.15 -22.30
CA ASP A 200 14.54 4.32 -21.29
C ASP A 200 13.49 5.10 -20.52
N PHE A 201 13.71 6.41 -20.33
CA PHE A 201 12.77 7.29 -19.65
C PHE A 201 12.80 8.73 -20.16
N SER A 202 11.72 9.46 -19.89
CA SER A 202 11.64 10.91 -20.09
C SER A 202 10.69 11.56 -19.09
N ASP A 203 11.01 12.77 -18.66
CA ASP A 203 10.11 13.58 -17.83
C ASP A 203 9.20 14.43 -18.72
N ASP A 204 7.90 14.49 -18.39
CA ASP A 204 6.97 15.40 -19.03
C ASP A 204 7.17 16.85 -18.53
N ALA A 205 6.47 17.81 -19.13
CA ALA A 205 6.61 19.23 -18.76
C ALA A 205 6.19 19.56 -17.31
N ARG A 206 5.51 18.63 -16.62
CA ARG A 206 5.10 18.73 -15.22
C ARG A 206 6.06 17.98 -14.29
N GLY A 207 7.11 17.35 -14.84
CA GLY A 207 8.08 16.55 -14.09
C GLY A 207 7.63 15.12 -13.84
N TYR A 208 6.59 14.63 -14.52
CA TYR A 208 6.15 13.24 -14.38
C TYR A 208 7.03 12.32 -15.22
N ARG A 209 7.68 11.36 -14.57
CA ARG A 209 8.55 10.36 -15.18
C ARG A 209 7.70 9.36 -15.97
N ARG A 210 8.09 9.13 -17.22
CA ARG A 210 7.54 8.11 -18.11
C ARG A 210 8.63 7.16 -18.54
N PHE A 211 8.29 5.89 -18.69
CA PHE A 211 9.22 4.84 -19.08
C PHE A 211 8.87 4.23 -20.43
N SER A 212 9.88 3.78 -21.15
CA SER A 212 9.69 3.00 -22.37
C SER A 212 9.44 1.53 -22.05
N PRO A 213 8.90 0.74 -23.00
CA PRO A 213 8.82 -0.71 -22.82
C PRO A 213 10.16 -1.35 -22.46
N ALA A 214 11.27 -0.86 -23.06
CA ALA A 214 12.61 -1.41 -22.84
C ALA A 214 13.06 -1.32 -21.37
N HIS A 215 12.69 -0.25 -20.66
CA HIS A 215 12.96 -0.12 -19.23
C HIS A 215 12.33 -1.26 -18.42
N TYR A 216 11.11 -1.68 -18.77
CA TYR A 216 10.39 -2.72 -18.06
C TYR A 216 10.76 -4.14 -18.46
N VAL A 217 11.40 -4.37 -19.61
CA VAL A 217 11.62 -5.74 -20.13
C VAL A 217 12.35 -6.62 -19.11
N ASP A 218 13.48 -6.16 -18.59
CA ASP A 218 14.28 -6.95 -17.64
C ASP A 218 13.54 -7.10 -16.30
N ILE A 219 12.92 -6.03 -15.81
CA ILE A 219 12.11 -6.01 -14.58
C ILE A 219 10.99 -7.06 -14.66
N LEU A 220 10.23 -7.06 -15.76
CA LEU A 220 9.12 -7.99 -15.96
C LEU A 220 9.60 -9.44 -16.11
N HIS A 221 10.77 -9.69 -16.69
CA HIS A 221 11.37 -11.02 -16.70
C HIS A 221 11.73 -11.50 -15.30
N ASP A 222 12.27 -10.63 -14.45
CA ASP A 222 12.61 -10.93 -13.05
C ASP A 222 11.35 -11.28 -12.24
N PHE A 223 10.24 -10.57 -12.45
CA PHE A 223 8.92 -10.92 -11.91
C PHE A 223 8.26 -12.14 -12.58
N GLY A 224 8.95 -12.80 -13.52
CA GLY A 224 8.45 -14.00 -14.19
C GLY A 224 7.24 -13.76 -15.11
N VAL A 225 7.04 -12.52 -15.55
CA VAL A 225 5.90 -12.13 -16.40
C VAL A 225 5.97 -12.82 -17.75
N LYS A 226 4.82 -13.32 -18.21
CA LYS A 226 4.65 -13.92 -19.54
C LYS A 226 3.73 -13.12 -20.45
N THR A 227 2.82 -12.36 -19.86
CA THR A 227 1.83 -11.58 -20.58
C THR A 227 1.69 -10.20 -19.93
N VAL A 228 1.73 -9.16 -20.75
CA VAL A 228 1.30 -7.80 -20.41
C VAL A 228 -0.12 -7.60 -20.94
N VAL A 229 -1.02 -7.17 -20.07
CA VAL A 229 -2.40 -6.79 -20.42
C VAL A 229 -2.49 -5.27 -20.45
N ARG A 230 -2.78 -4.71 -21.63
CA ARG A 230 -2.93 -3.28 -21.86
C ARG A 230 -4.41 -2.88 -21.85
N LEU A 231 -4.80 -2.03 -20.90
CA LEU A 231 -6.19 -1.59 -20.68
C LEU A 231 -6.51 -0.20 -21.24
N ASN A 232 -5.51 0.54 -21.71
CA ASN A 232 -5.64 1.85 -22.35
C ASN A 232 -5.38 1.81 -23.86
N GLU A 233 -5.66 2.93 -24.52
CA GLU A 233 -5.23 3.15 -25.90
C GLU A 233 -3.71 2.96 -26.02
N ALA A 234 -3.25 2.50 -27.19
CA ALA A 234 -1.86 2.19 -27.41
C ALA A 234 -0.98 3.46 -27.37
N GLU A 235 -0.10 3.54 -26.35
CA GLU A 235 0.91 4.60 -26.22
C GLU A 235 2.34 4.12 -26.59
N TYR A 236 2.46 2.84 -26.96
CA TYR A 236 3.68 2.18 -27.42
C TYR A 236 3.36 0.99 -28.35
N ASP A 237 4.33 0.53 -29.12
CA ASP A 237 4.16 -0.65 -29.99
C ASP A 237 4.22 -1.96 -29.19
N ALA A 238 3.21 -2.82 -29.33
CA ALA A 238 3.15 -4.09 -28.62
C ALA A 238 4.31 -5.05 -28.97
N GLY A 239 4.91 -4.90 -30.15
CA GLY A 239 6.10 -5.62 -30.59
C GLY A 239 7.29 -5.41 -29.66
N ALA A 240 7.39 -4.26 -28.99
CA ALA A 240 8.49 -3.96 -28.06
C ALA A 240 8.61 -4.97 -26.91
N PHE A 241 7.49 -5.54 -26.44
CA PHE A 241 7.48 -6.64 -25.48
C PHE A 241 7.47 -8.02 -26.16
N ALA A 242 6.69 -8.17 -27.24
CA ALA A 242 6.54 -9.46 -27.92
C ALA A 242 7.87 -9.99 -28.50
N GLU A 243 8.71 -9.10 -29.03
CA GLU A 243 10.05 -9.43 -29.52
C GLU A 243 11.00 -9.89 -28.39
N GLN A 244 10.71 -9.51 -27.15
CA GLN A 244 11.44 -9.92 -25.95
C GLN A 244 10.81 -11.14 -25.26
N GLY A 245 9.84 -11.79 -25.91
CA GLY A 245 9.19 -13.01 -25.40
C GLY A 245 8.09 -12.77 -24.37
N ILE A 246 7.61 -11.52 -24.22
CA ILE A 246 6.48 -11.17 -23.36
C ILE A 246 5.26 -10.90 -24.25
N ALA A 247 4.23 -11.73 -24.14
CA ALA A 247 3.01 -11.54 -24.93
C ALA A 247 2.29 -10.24 -24.53
N VAL A 248 1.60 -9.59 -25.46
CA VAL A 248 0.77 -8.42 -25.16
C VAL A 248 -0.67 -8.73 -25.53
N LEU A 249 -1.58 -8.60 -24.56
CA LEU A 249 -3.02 -8.72 -24.75
C LEU A 249 -3.65 -7.34 -24.60
N GLU A 250 -4.30 -6.87 -25.67
CA GLU A 250 -4.95 -5.56 -25.69
C GLU A 250 -6.43 -5.69 -25.34
N LEU A 251 -6.83 -5.08 -24.23
CA LEU A 251 -8.22 -5.04 -23.74
C LEU A 251 -8.62 -3.60 -23.38
N PRO A 252 -8.56 -2.64 -24.33
CA PRO A 252 -8.86 -1.25 -24.03
C PRO A 252 -10.33 -1.05 -23.65
N PHE A 253 -10.55 -0.28 -22.59
CA PHE A 253 -11.86 0.26 -22.22
C PHE A 253 -11.72 1.67 -21.62
N ASP A 254 -12.85 2.37 -21.53
CA ASP A 254 -12.90 3.78 -21.14
C ASP A 254 -12.27 4.03 -19.76
N ASP A 255 -11.50 5.12 -19.66
CA ASP A 255 -10.88 5.53 -18.40
C ASP A 255 -11.95 5.87 -17.35
N CYS A 256 -11.72 5.45 -16.11
CA CYS A 256 -12.68 5.57 -15.00
C CYS A 256 -14.01 4.81 -15.19
N ALA A 257 -14.12 3.89 -16.15
CA ALA A 257 -15.27 2.99 -16.29
C ALA A 257 -15.00 1.63 -15.64
N ALA A 258 -16.07 0.88 -15.34
CA ALA A 258 -15.94 -0.54 -14.98
C ALA A 258 -15.70 -1.37 -16.26
N PRO A 259 -14.87 -2.43 -16.22
CA PRO A 259 -14.61 -3.25 -17.39
C PRO A 259 -15.88 -3.99 -17.84
N PRO A 260 -16.15 -4.07 -19.15
CA PRO A 260 -17.26 -4.87 -19.66
C PRO A 260 -16.97 -6.38 -19.44
N PRO A 261 -18.01 -7.24 -19.33
CA PRO A 261 -17.82 -8.65 -18.99
C PRO A 261 -16.81 -9.41 -19.87
N HIS A 262 -16.78 -9.13 -21.17
CA HIS A 262 -15.85 -9.77 -22.10
C HIS A 262 -14.37 -9.42 -21.83
N VAL A 263 -14.08 -8.22 -21.29
CA VAL A 263 -12.73 -7.82 -20.85
C VAL A 263 -12.33 -8.63 -19.63
N VAL A 264 -13.24 -8.78 -18.66
CA VAL A 264 -12.99 -9.59 -17.46
C VAL A 264 -12.75 -11.06 -17.84
N GLU A 265 -13.59 -11.63 -18.71
CA GLU A 265 -13.44 -13.01 -19.19
C GLU A 265 -12.11 -13.22 -19.94
N ALA A 266 -11.72 -12.29 -20.81
CA ALA A 266 -10.46 -12.35 -21.54
C ALA A 266 -9.25 -12.21 -20.61
N PHE A 267 -9.32 -11.31 -19.62
CA PHE A 267 -8.29 -11.16 -18.59
C PHE A 267 -8.10 -12.47 -17.81
N LEU A 268 -9.18 -13.06 -17.28
CA LEU A 268 -9.10 -14.32 -16.54
C LEU A 268 -8.53 -15.46 -17.40
N ALA A 269 -8.92 -15.54 -18.68
CA ALA A 269 -8.34 -16.52 -19.61
C ALA A 269 -6.83 -16.30 -19.85
N ALA A 270 -6.36 -15.04 -19.86
CA ALA A 270 -4.95 -14.72 -19.97
C ALA A 270 -4.16 -15.17 -18.73
N VAL A 271 -4.74 -14.98 -17.55
CA VAL A 271 -4.17 -15.45 -16.27
C VAL A 271 -4.05 -16.97 -16.25
N ASP A 272 -5.12 -17.69 -16.60
CA ASP A 272 -5.10 -19.15 -16.69
C ASP A 272 -4.10 -19.66 -17.75
N GLY A 273 -3.98 -18.92 -18.86
CA GLY A 273 -3.07 -19.22 -19.96
C GLY A 273 -1.59 -18.95 -19.66
N ALA A 274 -1.27 -18.17 -18.62
CA ALA A 274 0.11 -17.82 -18.26
C ALA A 274 0.94 -19.00 -17.74
N GLY A 275 0.33 -20.17 -17.51
CA GLY A 275 1.03 -21.44 -17.30
C GLY A 275 1.93 -21.47 -16.07
N GLY A 276 1.62 -20.68 -15.05
CA GLY A 276 2.42 -20.53 -13.82
C GLY A 276 3.40 -19.35 -13.84
N GLY A 277 3.44 -18.54 -14.90
CA GLY A 277 4.09 -17.23 -14.88
C GLY A 277 3.13 -16.10 -14.49
N SER A 278 3.69 -14.92 -14.28
CA SER A 278 2.95 -13.71 -13.86
C SER A 278 2.32 -12.99 -15.05
N VAL A 279 1.31 -12.18 -14.76
CA VAL A 279 0.66 -11.27 -15.70
C VAL A 279 0.88 -9.84 -15.21
N ALA A 280 1.50 -9.00 -16.04
CA ALA A 280 1.55 -7.58 -15.79
C ALA A 280 0.31 -6.90 -16.38
N VAL A 281 -0.25 -5.94 -15.68
CA VAL A 281 -1.47 -5.22 -16.08
C VAL A 281 -1.18 -3.73 -15.96
N HIS A 282 -1.44 -2.99 -17.03
CA HIS A 282 -1.34 -1.55 -16.98
C HIS A 282 -2.54 -0.89 -17.66
N CYS A 283 -2.89 0.27 -17.13
CA CYS A 283 -3.68 1.26 -17.84
C CYS A 283 -2.79 2.48 -18.12
N LYS A 284 -3.27 3.69 -17.87
CA LYS A 284 -2.43 4.89 -17.95
C LYS A 284 -1.51 5.04 -16.73
N ALA A 285 -2.10 5.02 -15.54
CA ALA A 285 -1.40 5.20 -14.27
C ALA A 285 -1.20 3.89 -13.48
N GLY A 286 -1.77 2.77 -13.93
CA GLY A 286 -1.66 1.50 -13.21
C GLY A 286 -2.51 1.38 -11.93
N LEU A 287 -3.53 2.23 -11.76
CA LEU A 287 -4.32 2.32 -10.53
C LEU A 287 -5.80 1.89 -10.67
N GLY A 288 -6.56 2.56 -11.55
CA GLY A 288 -8.03 2.49 -11.50
C GLY A 288 -8.71 1.40 -12.33
N ARG A 289 -8.23 1.17 -13.55
CA ARG A 289 -8.77 0.15 -14.48
C ARG A 289 -8.13 -1.19 -14.21
#